data_AF-A0A6B9TBF7-F1
#
_entry.id   AF-A0A6B9TBF7-F1
#
_cell.length_a   1.000
_cell.length_b   1.000
_cell.length_c   1.000
_cell.angle_alpha   90.00
_cell.angle_beta   90.00
_cell.angle_gamma   90.00
#
_symmetry.space_group_name_H-M   'P 1'
#
loop_
_entity.id
_entity.type
_entity.pdbx_description
1 polymer ?
#
loop_
_entity_poly.entity_id
_entity_poly.type
_entity_poly.pdbx_seq_one_letter_code
_entity_poly.pdbx_strand_id
1 'polypeptide(L)'
;MIGGIFEVIMLLCFAAAWPANILKAYRARTAVGTSLPFMLIIEVGYVCGMLNKVVNDEVFIDGVFNYVLAFYILDFCLVLIGVILYFRNRAIDRAGRADAE
;
A
#
# COMPACT_ATOMS: atom_id res chain seq x y z
N MET A 1 -9.24 -22.55 13.32
CA MET A 1 -8.62 -21.84 12.17
C MET A 1 -9.66 -21.12 11.31
N ILE A 2 -10.43 -20.18 11.89
CA ILE A 2 -11.34 -19.27 11.14
C ILE A 2 -10.88 -17.81 11.28
N GLY A 3 -10.04 -17.50 12.28
CA GLY A 3 -9.72 -16.14 12.72
C GLY A 3 -8.96 -15.24 11.74
N GLY A 4 -8.50 -15.74 10.59
CA GLY A 4 -7.77 -14.94 9.59
C GLY A 4 -8.36 -14.97 8.17
N ILE A 5 -9.47 -15.68 7.92
CA ILE A 5 -9.99 -15.83 6.54
C ILE A 5 -10.50 -14.50 6.00
N PHE A 6 -11.33 -13.78 6.76
CA PHE A 6 -11.85 -12.49 6.33
C PHE A 6 -10.75 -11.42 6.23
N GLU A 7 -9.74 -11.50 7.10
CA GLU A 7 -8.57 -10.63 7.06
C GLU A 7 -7.79 -10.83 5.76
N VAL A 8 -7.52 -12.08 5.37
CA VAL A 8 -6.85 -12.37 4.08
C VAL A 8 -7.70 -12.00 2.88
N ILE A 9 -9.01 -12.27 2.90
CA ILE A 9 -9.89 -11.88 1.78
C ILE A 9 -9.87 -10.35 1.61
N MET A 10 -9.93 -9.60 2.71
CA MET A 10 -9.83 -8.14 2.67
C MET A 10 -8.49 -7.68 2.08
N LEU A 11 -7.37 -8.23 2.56
CA LEU A 11 -6.03 -7.91 2.04
C LEU A 11 -5.91 -8.26 0.55
N LEU A 12 -6.40 -9.43 0.12
CA LEU A 12 -6.42 -9.81 -1.30
C LEU A 12 -7.22 -8.82 -2.15
N CYS A 13 -8.37 -8.34 -1.67
CA CYS A 13 -9.16 -7.32 -2.36
C CYS A 13 -8.39 -6.00 -2.48
N PHE A 14 -7.68 -5.57 -1.44
CA PHE A 14 -6.85 -4.36 -1.49
C PHE A 14 -5.62 -4.54 -2.39
N ALA A 15 -4.88 -5.63 -2.23
CA ALA A 15 -3.76 -5.98 -3.09
C ALA A 15 -4.15 -6.02 -4.57
N ALA A 16 -5.37 -6.48 -4.91
CA ALA A 16 -5.87 -6.47 -6.28
C ALA A 16 -6.22 -5.05 -6.80
N ALA A 17 -6.60 -4.12 -5.92
CA ALA A 17 -6.94 -2.75 -6.30
C ALA A 17 -5.69 -1.90 -6.63
N TRP A 18 -4.57 -2.17 -5.97
CA TRP A 18 -3.35 -1.35 -6.11
C TRP A 18 -2.67 -1.40 -7.48
N PRO A 19 -2.51 -2.55 -8.17
CA PRO A 19 -1.89 -2.60 -9.50
C PRO A 19 -2.54 -1.66 -10.51
N ALA A 20 -3.88 -1.58 -10.50
CA ALA A 20 -4.61 -0.66 -11.37
C ALA A 20 -4.35 0.81 -10.98
N ASN A 21 -4.30 1.12 -9.68
CA ASN A 21 -4.01 2.45 -9.19
C ASN A 21 -2.58 2.91 -9.54
N ILE A 22 -1.58 2.05 -9.30
CA ILE A 22 -0.17 2.25 -9.63
C ILE A 22 0.00 2.45 -11.13
N LEU A 23 -0.61 1.60 -11.97
CA LEU A 23 -0.47 1.71 -13.41
C LEU A 23 -1.05 3.01 -13.95
N LYS A 24 -2.21 3.44 -13.43
CA LYS A 24 -2.82 4.72 -13.78
C LYS A 24 -1.93 5.89 -13.36
N ALA A 25 -1.46 5.91 -12.11
CA ALA A 25 -0.56 6.96 -11.61
C ALA A 25 0.74 7.01 -12.42
N TYR A 26 1.33 5.86 -12.74
CA TYR A 26 2.55 5.78 -13.54
C TYR A 26 2.38 6.40 -14.93
N ARG A 27 1.28 6.06 -15.63
CA ARG A 27 0.99 6.54 -16.99
C ARG A 27 0.49 7.99 -17.02
N ALA A 28 -0.27 8.43 -16.03
CA ALA A 28 -0.83 9.78 -15.98
C ALA A 28 0.27 10.86 -15.88
N ARG A 29 1.43 10.53 -15.29
CA ARG A 29 2.58 11.44 -15.13
C ARG A 29 2.24 12.76 -14.42
N THR A 30 1.13 12.79 -13.69
CA THR A 30 0.66 13.92 -12.88
C THR A 30 0.15 13.41 -11.53
N ALA A 31 0.26 14.22 -10.47
CA ALA A 31 -0.23 13.92 -9.14
C ALA A 31 -1.68 14.39 -8.93
N VAL A 32 -2.26 15.09 -9.91
CA VAL A 32 -3.66 15.55 -9.88
C VAL A 32 -4.60 14.35 -9.72
N GLY A 33 -5.51 14.43 -8.75
CA GLY A 33 -6.47 13.36 -8.43
C GLY A 33 -5.89 12.22 -7.58
N THR A 34 -4.59 12.23 -7.26
CA THR A 34 -3.99 11.26 -6.33
C THR A 34 -3.97 11.82 -4.90
N SER A 35 -4.51 11.07 -3.94
CA SER A 35 -4.59 11.50 -2.53
C SER A 35 -3.46 10.89 -1.69
N LEU A 36 -2.42 11.67 -1.41
CA LEU A 36 -1.33 11.26 -0.50
C LEU A 36 -1.83 10.95 0.93
N PRO A 37 -2.69 11.78 1.58
CA PRO A 37 -3.15 11.48 2.93
C PRO A 37 -3.87 10.14 3.04
N PHE A 38 -4.67 9.78 2.03
CA PHE A 38 -5.35 8.49 1.98
C PHE A 38 -4.36 7.32 1.95
N MET A 39 -3.33 7.40 1.10
CA MET A 39 -2.30 6.36 1.03
C MET A 39 -1.53 6.23 2.35
N LEU A 40 -1.17 7.35 2.99
CA LEU A 40 -0.47 7.33 4.28
C LEU A 40 -1.32 6.75 5.41
N ILE A 41 -2.62 7.03 5.44
CA ILE A 41 -3.55 6.44 6.42
C ILE A 41 -3.60 4.91 6.24
N ILE A 42 -3.66 4.43 5.00
CA ILE A 42 -3.62 2.99 4.71
C ILE A 42 -2.31 2.36 5.17
N GLU A 43 -1.16 3.00 4.90
CA GLU A 43 0.15 2.51 5.36
C GLU A 43 0.23 2.36 6.87
N VAL A 44 -0.26 3.36 7.62
CA VAL A 44 -0.36 3.28 9.08
C VAL A 44 -1.24 2.11 9.50
N GLY A 45 -2.36 1.88 8.81
CA GLY A 45 -3.24 0.73 9.05
C GLY A 45 -2.52 -0.61 8.86
N TYR A 46 -1.74 -0.76 7.78
CA TYR A 46 -0.96 -1.98 7.54
C TYR A 46 0.17 -2.17 8.56
N VAL A 47 0.86 -1.11 8.97
CA VAL A 47 1.85 -1.16 10.05
C VAL A 47 1.20 -1.61 11.36
N CYS A 48 0.05 -1.06 11.72
CA CYS A 48 -0.69 -1.48 12.91
C CYS A 48 -1.12 -2.95 12.83
N GLY A 49 -1.58 -3.42 11.67
CA GLY A 49 -1.92 -4.84 11.45
C GLY A 49 -0.73 -5.76 11.63
N MET A 50 0.42 -5.42 11.04
CA MET A 50 1.67 -6.16 11.23
C MET A 50 2.13 -6.17 12.68
N LEU A 51 2.10 -5.02 13.36
CA LEU A 51 2.47 -4.91 14.78
C LEU A 51 1.56 -5.75 15.67
N ASN A 52 0.26 -5.82 15.39
CA ASN A 52 -0.68 -6.69 16.11
C ASN A 52 -0.22 -8.16 16.01
N LYS A 53 0.14 -8.64 14.82
CA LYS A 53 0.66 -10.01 14.65
C LYS A 53 1.97 -10.23 15.40
N VAL A 54 2.86 -9.24 15.43
CA VAL A 54 4.13 -9.31 16.18
C VAL A 54 3.90 -9.37 17.69
N VAL A 55 3.03 -8.52 18.23
CA VAL A 55 2.79 -8.41 19.68
C VAL A 55 2.03 -9.62 20.24
N ASN A 56 1.24 -10.30 19.41
CA ASN A 56 0.50 -11.50 19.80
C ASN A 56 1.23 -12.81 19.45
N ASP A 57 2.53 -12.76 19.13
CA ASP A 57 3.35 -13.91 18.74
C ASP A 57 2.78 -14.70 17.53
N GLU A 58 1.94 -14.06 16.71
CA GLU A 58 1.31 -14.66 15.51
C GLU A 58 2.21 -14.58 14.27
N VAL A 59 3.51 -14.29 14.42
CA VAL A 59 4.45 -14.21 13.29
C VAL A 59 4.73 -15.60 12.71
N PHE A 60 4.86 -16.60 13.58
CA PHE A 60 5.07 -17.99 13.22
C PHE A 60 4.01 -18.86 13.87
N ILE A 61 3.29 -19.65 13.08
CA ILE A 61 2.28 -20.60 13.54
C ILE A 61 2.84 -21.98 13.24
N ASP A 62 3.04 -22.80 14.29
CA ASP A 62 3.60 -24.15 14.18
C ASP A 62 4.96 -24.21 13.43
N GLY A 63 5.78 -23.17 13.60
CA GLY A 63 7.09 -23.04 12.95
C GLY A 63 7.03 -22.59 11.48
N VAL A 64 5.83 -22.29 10.95
CA VAL A 64 5.63 -21.77 9.60
C VAL A 64 5.29 -20.28 9.65
N PHE A 65 5.84 -19.50 8.72
CA PHE A 65 5.56 -18.07 8.63
C PHE A 65 4.07 -17.80 8.37
N ASN A 66 3.49 -16.84 9.09
CA ASN A 66 2.08 -16.50 8.95
C ASN A 66 1.78 -15.86 7.59
N TYR A 67 0.99 -16.54 6.77
CA TYR A 67 0.59 -16.05 5.44
C TYR A 67 -0.22 -14.75 5.48
N VAL A 68 -0.97 -14.47 6.56
CA VAL A 68 -1.69 -13.21 6.74
C VAL A 68 -0.70 -12.03 6.81
N LEU A 69 0.41 -12.22 7.53
CA LEU A 69 1.48 -11.25 7.64
C LEU A 69 2.17 -11.02 6.28
N ALA A 70 2.32 -12.07 5.46
CA ALA A 70 2.83 -11.94 4.09
C ALA A 70 1.94 -11.01 3.24
N PHE A 71 0.61 -11.14 3.35
CA PHE A 71 -0.31 -10.26 2.63
C PHE A 71 -0.27 -8.82 3.12
N TYR A 72 -0.14 -8.58 4.43
CA TYR A 72 0.09 -7.23 4.94
C TYR A 72 1.35 -6.58 4.35
N ILE A 73 2.46 -7.32 4.28
CA ILE A 73 3.71 -6.83 3.70
C ILE A 73 3.55 -6.53 2.21
N LEU A 74 2.86 -7.41 1.47
CA LEU A 74 2.56 -7.20 0.05
C LEU A 74 1.77 -5.91 -0.17
N ASP A 75 0.69 -5.73 0.57
CA ASP A 75 -0.17 -4.55 0.50
C ASP A 75 0.60 -3.28 0.84
N PHE A 76 1.35 -3.27 1.95
CA PHE A 76 2.24 -2.17 2.34
C PHE A 76 3.18 -1.78 1.20
N CYS A 77 3.88 -2.75 0.61
CA CYS A 77 4.77 -2.49 -0.53
C CYS A 77 4.05 -1.90 -1.75
N LEU A 78 2.83 -2.36 -2.05
CA LEU A 78 2.04 -1.85 -3.16
C LEU A 78 1.63 -0.38 -2.95
N VAL A 79 1.19 -0.03 -1.74
CA VAL A 79 0.84 1.36 -1.39
C VAL A 79 2.08 2.25 -1.40
N LEU A 80 3.20 1.74 -0.89
CA LEU A 80 4.47 2.46 -0.85
C LEU A 80 4.94 2.84 -2.24
N ILE A 81 4.79 1.93 -3.22
CA ILE A 81 5.03 2.22 -4.63
C ILE A 81 4.11 3.36 -5.11
N GLY A 82 2.83 3.34 -4.75
CA GLY A 82 1.89 4.43 -5.03
C GLY A 82 2.33 5.78 -4.44
N VAL A 83 2.83 5.78 -3.19
CA VAL A 83 3.37 6.97 -2.52
C VAL A 83 4.61 7.49 -3.25
N ILE A 84 5.55 6.61 -3.62
CA ILE A 84 6.74 6.99 -4.40
C ILE A 84 6.33 7.61 -5.75
N LEU A 85 5.34 7.02 -6.44
CA LEU A 85 4.83 7.56 -7.70
C LEU A 85 4.16 8.91 -7.54
N TYR A 86 3.46 9.15 -6.43
CA TYR A 86 2.92 10.48 -6.13
C TYR A 86 4.02 11.53 -6.05
N PHE A 87 5.11 11.27 -5.32
CA PHE A 87 6.22 12.22 -5.23
C PHE A 87 6.92 12.43 -6.58
N ARG A 88 7.12 11.35 -7.36
CA ARG A 88 7.64 11.44 -8.73
C ARG A 88 6.77 12.35 -9.60
N ASN A 89 5.47 12.12 -9.62
CA ASN A 89 4.55 12.88 -10.45
C ASN A 89 4.42 14.33 -9.97
N ARG A 90 4.48 14.58 -8.66
CA ARG A 90 4.47 15.93 -8.11
C ARG A 90 5.71 16.73 -8.53
N ALA A 91 6.85 16.07 -8.68
CA ALA A 91 8.05 16.70 -9.23
C ALA A 91 7.87 17.07 -10.71
N ILE A 92 7.27 16.16 -11.51
CA ILE A 92 6.93 16.42 -12.92
C ILE A 92 5.97 17.61 -13.06
N ASP A 93 4.90 17.65 -12.26
CA ASP A 93 3.92 18.74 -12.27
C ASP A 93 4.57 20.10 -11.92
N ARG A 94 5.55 20.11 -11.00
CA ARG A 94 6.29 21.34 -10.63
C ARG A 94 7.18 21.82 -11.76
N ALA A 95 7.91 20.91 -12.42
CA ALA A 95 8.78 21.26 -13.55
C ALA A 95 7.96 21.84 -14.71
N GLY A 96 6.86 21.20 -15.10
CA GLY A 96 6.02 21.68 -16.21
C GLY A 96 5.31 23.02 -15.93
N ARG A 97 5.14 23.42 -14.67
CA ARG A 97 4.65 24.77 -14.32
C ARG A 97 5.73 25.84 -14.45
N ALA A 98 6.98 25.51 -14.11
CA ALA A 98 8.09 26.44 -14.23
C ALA A 98 8.45 26.76 -15.70
N ASP A 99 8.23 25.81 -16.62
CA ASP A 99 8.42 26.02 -18.07
C ASP A 99 7.31 26.88 -18.70
N ALA A 100 6.19 27.08 -18.01
CA ALA A 100 5.03 27.82 -18.50
C ALA A 100 4.96 29.27 -17.99
N GLU A 101 5.85 29.66 -17.07
CA GLU A 101 6.02 31.02 -16.52
C GLU A 101 7.18 31.76 -17.21
#